data_AF-A0A6G4WJ36-F1
#
_entry.id   AF-A0A6G4WJ36-F1
#
_cell.length_a   1.000
_cell.length_b   1.000
_cell.length_c   1.000
_cell.angle_alpha   90.00
_cell.angle_beta   90.00
_cell.angle_gamma   90.00
#
_symmetry.space_group_name_H-M   'P 1'
#
loop_
_entity.id
_entity.type
_entity.pdbx_description
1 polymer ?
#
loop_
_entity_poly.entity_id
_entity_poly.type
_entity_poly.pdbx_seq_one_letter_code
_entity_poly.pdbx_strand_id
1 'polypeptide(L)'
;MGFDFGSLGPPEGQTQYLPIQSISYEFGSKFMSGYFVQEAATCFVALMIIEKSDPEAESTATATRVRLALNPGQIAGVDSEEGHSVNLTCGMDATTLLVDVGARDKLVALQALALPDEQFTGGTSGSDE
;
A
#
# COMPACT_ATOMS: atom_id res chain seq x y z
N MET A 1 -16.03 -31.16 -20.74
CA MET A 1 -14.98 -30.13 -20.55
C MET A 1 -15.61 -29.01 -19.74
N GLY A 2 -15.43 -29.04 -18.42
CA GLY A 2 -15.88 -27.98 -17.53
C GLY A 2 -14.69 -27.08 -17.24
N PHE A 3 -14.84 -25.77 -17.43
CA PHE A 3 -13.86 -24.79 -16.99
C PHE A 3 -14.20 -24.42 -15.55
N ASP A 4 -13.36 -24.88 -14.63
CA ASP A 4 -13.35 -24.46 -13.24
C ASP A 4 -12.83 -23.02 -13.20
N PHE A 5 -13.75 -22.05 -13.10
CA PHE A 5 -13.38 -20.69 -12.70
C PHE A 5 -12.98 -20.76 -11.23
N GLY A 6 -11.70 -21.06 -11.00
CA GLY A 6 -11.09 -21.00 -9.68
C GLY A 6 -11.48 -19.69 -9.03
N SER A 7 -12.15 -19.80 -7.88
CA SER A 7 -12.48 -18.72 -6.98
C SER A 7 -11.21 -17.90 -6.69
N LEU A 8 -11.01 -16.80 -7.42
CA LEU A 8 -9.99 -15.83 -7.11
C LEU A 8 -10.44 -15.16 -5.81
N GLY A 9 -9.87 -15.62 -4.69
CA GLY A 9 -9.74 -14.76 -3.53
C GLY A 9 -9.09 -13.43 -3.94
N PRO A 10 -9.14 -12.39 -3.08
CA PRO A 10 -8.41 -11.16 -3.34
C PRO A 10 -6.97 -11.53 -3.74
N PRO A 11 -6.34 -10.80 -4.67
CA PRO A 11 -4.98 -11.09 -5.09
C PRO A 11 -4.06 -10.96 -3.88
N GLU A 12 -3.84 -12.05 -3.15
CA GLU A 12 -2.85 -12.10 -2.10
C GLU A 12 -1.50 -12.28 -2.77
N GLY A 13 -0.66 -11.26 -2.68
CA GLY A 13 0.60 -11.29 -3.37
C GLY A 13 1.43 -10.05 -3.12
N GLN A 14 2.73 -10.25 -3.23
CA GLN A 14 3.71 -9.19 -3.27
C GLN A 14 4.17 -9.00 -4.71
N THR A 15 4.27 -7.77 -5.17
CA THR A 15 4.83 -7.46 -6.49
C THR A 15 5.74 -6.24 -6.39
N GLN A 16 6.88 -6.32 -7.06
CA GLN A 16 7.82 -5.23 -7.15
C GLN A 16 7.62 -4.45 -8.44
N TYR A 17 7.61 -3.12 -8.32
CA TYR A 17 7.46 -2.19 -9.42
C TYR A 17 8.71 -1.32 -9.59
N LEU A 18 9.01 -0.99 -10.83
CA LEU A 18 9.98 0.04 -11.20
C LEU A 18 9.28 1.42 -11.34
N PRO A 19 10.04 2.54 -11.33
CA PRO A 19 9.45 3.86 -11.48
C PRO A 19 8.61 3.93 -12.76
N ILE A 20 7.54 4.73 -12.74
CA ILE A 20 6.55 4.93 -13.81
C ILE A 20 5.83 3.67 -14.32
N GLN A 21 6.13 2.49 -13.77
CA GLN A 21 5.38 1.27 -14.07
C GLN A 21 3.97 1.38 -13.48
N SER A 22 2.97 1.00 -14.28
CA SER A 22 1.58 1.01 -13.85
C SER A 22 1.34 -0.02 -12.77
N ILE A 23 0.75 0.43 -11.66
CA ILE A 23 0.26 -0.36 -10.54
C ILE A 23 -1.26 -0.36 -10.64
N SER A 24 -1.88 -1.54 -10.57
CA SER A 24 -3.34 -1.67 -10.59
C SER A 24 -3.77 -2.86 -9.76
N TYR A 25 -4.67 -2.64 -8.80
CA TYR A 25 -5.17 -3.69 -7.91
C TYR A 25 -6.63 -3.47 -7.53
N GLU A 26 -7.32 -4.58 -7.31
CA GLU A 26 -8.60 -4.61 -6.61
C GLU A 26 -8.37 -5.04 -5.16
N PHE A 27 -9.00 -4.36 -4.21
CA PHE A 27 -8.95 -4.71 -2.79
C PHE A 27 -10.31 -4.37 -2.14
N GLY A 28 -11.06 -5.41 -1.78
CA GLY A 28 -12.46 -5.25 -1.39
C GLY A 28 -13.32 -4.74 -2.55
N SER A 29 -14.13 -3.71 -2.30
CA SER A 29 -14.94 -3.03 -3.33
C SER A 29 -14.18 -1.94 -4.09
N LYS A 30 -12.90 -1.73 -3.79
CA LYS A 30 -12.10 -0.64 -4.35
C LYS A 30 -11.22 -1.14 -5.50
N PHE A 31 -11.08 -0.29 -6.50
CA PHE A 31 -10.03 -0.39 -7.51
C PHE A 31 -9.04 0.76 -7.32
N MET A 32 -7.76 0.43 -7.32
CA MET A 32 -6.66 1.38 -7.27
C MET A 32 -5.84 1.27 -8.55
N SER A 33 -5.42 2.41 -9.07
CA SER A 33 -4.34 2.50 -10.05
C SER A 33 -3.35 3.60 -9.70
N GLY A 34 -2.12 3.50 -10.19
CA GLY A 34 -1.12 4.51 -9.92
C GLY A 34 0.28 4.13 -10.38
N TYR A 35 1.25 4.88 -9.89
CA TYR A 35 2.67 4.68 -10.13
C TYR A 35 3.47 5.41 -9.05
N PHE A 36 4.79 5.22 -9.07
CA PHE A 36 5.70 6.07 -8.31
C PHE A 36 6.80 6.65 -9.20
N VAL A 37 7.39 7.73 -8.74
CA VAL A 37 8.64 8.29 -9.26
C VAL A 37 9.66 8.38 -8.14
N GLN A 38 10.93 8.27 -8.49
CA GLN A 38 12.02 8.49 -7.55
C GLN A 38 12.49 9.95 -7.67
N GLU A 39 12.53 10.66 -6.55
CA GLU A 39 13.12 11.99 -6.47
C GLU A 39 13.84 12.12 -5.12
N ALA A 40 15.09 12.61 -5.12
CA ALA A 40 15.91 12.78 -3.92
C ALA A 40 15.92 11.56 -2.96
N ALA A 41 16.11 10.35 -3.50
CA ALA A 41 16.08 9.08 -2.75
C ALA A 41 14.75 8.79 -2.01
N THR A 42 13.64 9.37 -2.47
CA THR A 42 12.30 9.18 -1.91
C THR A 42 11.38 8.61 -3.00
N CYS A 43 10.50 7.67 -2.63
CA CYS A 43 9.43 7.21 -3.50
C CYS A 43 8.24 8.16 -3.40
N PHE A 44 7.99 8.96 -4.44
CA PHE A 44 6.77 9.76 -4.56
C PHE A 44 5.71 8.94 -5.28
N VAL A 45 4.71 8.48 -4.52
CA VAL A 45 3.64 7.61 -5.00
C VAL A 45 2.41 8.45 -5.32
N ALA A 46 1.80 8.21 -6.48
CA ALA A 46 0.53 8.81 -6.87
C ALA A 46 -0.47 7.70 -7.20
N LEU A 47 -1.60 7.72 -6.49
CA LEU A 47 -2.66 6.73 -6.62
C LEU A 47 -3.99 7.41 -6.92
N MET A 48 -4.80 6.72 -7.70
CA MET A 48 -6.22 6.98 -7.88
C MET A 48 -6.99 5.77 -7.36
N ILE A 49 -7.96 6.02 -6.50
CA ILE A 49 -8.81 5.00 -5.89
C ILE A 49 -10.26 5.31 -6.26
N ILE A 50 -10.96 4.32 -6.77
CA ILE A 50 -12.37 4.40 -7.17
C ILE A 50 -13.11 3.19 -6.63
N GLU A 51 -14.44 3.27 -6.60
CA GLU A 51 -15.28 2.09 -6.45
C GLU A 51 -15.11 1.20 -7.68
N LYS A 52 -15.02 -0.12 -7.46
CA LYS A 52 -15.12 -1.09 -8.53
C LYS A 52 -16.52 -1.01 -9.11
N SER A 53 -16.62 -0.58 -10.35
CA SER A 53 -17.86 -0.51 -11.11
C SER A 53 -17.84 -1.47 -12.28
N ASP A 54 -19.03 -1.92 -12.68
CA ASP A 54 -19.22 -2.61 -13.96
C ASP A 54 -18.77 -1.68 -15.10
N PRO A 55 -17.90 -2.14 -16.03
CA PRO A 55 -17.44 -1.32 -17.15
C PRO A 55 -18.57 -0.83 -18.07
N GLU A 56 -19.74 -1.47 -18.08
CA GLU A 56 -20.91 -1.06 -18.87
C GLU A 56 -21.88 -0.15 -18.09
N ALA A 57 -21.69 0.02 -16.78
CA ALA A 57 -22.52 0.90 -15.97
C ALA A 57 -22.02 2.35 -16.02
N GLU A 58 -22.96 3.31 -16.11
CA GLU A 58 -22.62 4.72 -15.89
C GLU A 58 -22.16 4.91 -14.45
N SER A 59 -20.86 5.14 -14.27
CA SER A 59 -20.28 5.32 -12.95
C SER A 59 -20.53 6.74 -12.44
N THR A 60 -21.30 6.85 -11.36
CA THR A 60 -21.44 8.08 -10.56
C THR A 60 -20.36 8.19 -9.49
N ALA A 61 -19.44 7.22 -9.42
CA ALA A 61 -18.41 7.16 -8.39
C ALA A 61 -17.36 8.24 -8.59
N THR A 62 -17.08 8.99 -7.54
CA THR A 62 -16.01 10.00 -7.54
C THR A 62 -14.67 9.36 -7.17
N ALA A 63 -13.61 9.72 -7.89
CA ALA A 63 -12.28 9.22 -7.61
C ALA A 63 -11.59 9.98 -6.46
N THR A 64 -10.92 9.23 -5.59
CA THR A 64 -9.99 9.78 -4.59
C THR A 64 -8.57 9.72 -5.13
N ARG A 65 -7.81 10.81 -4.98
CA ARG A 65 -6.38 10.86 -5.33
C ARG A 65 -5.54 10.90 -4.07
N VAL A 66 -4.59 9.98 -3.95
CA VAL A 66 -3.67 9.87 -2.82
C VAL A 66 -2.25 10.16 -3.32
N ARG A 67 -1.51 10.99 -2.58
CA ARG A 67 -0.11 11.30 -2.85
C ARG A 67 0.69 11.05 -1.59
N LEU A 68 1.74 10.23 -1.70
CA LEU A 68 2.59 9.84 -0.59
C LEU A 68 4.05 10.13 -0.94
N ALA A 69 4.84 10.49 0.06
CA ALA A 69 6.29 10.52 -0.01
C ALA A 69 6.81 9.50 0.99
N LEU A 70 7.46 8.45 0.50
CA LEU A 70 7.98 7.36 1.31
C LEU A 70 9.50 7.39 1.25
N ASN A 71 10.13 7.58 2.42
CA ASN A 71 11.57 7.39 2.57
C ASN A 71 11.92 5.90 2.36
N PRO A 72 13.19 5.59 2.10
CA PRO A 72 13.63 4.20 1.98
C PRO A 72 13.21 3.32 3.15
N GLY A 73 12.63 2.16 2.86
CA GLY A 73 12.12 1.21 3.85
C GLY A 73 10.77 1.58 4.47
N GLN A 74 10.23 2.78 4.24
CA GLN A 74 8.93 3.16 4.79
C GLN A 74 7.79 2.43 4.08
N ILE A 75 6.78 2.11 4.90
CA ILE A 75 5.56 1.43 4.49
C ILE A 75 4.36 2.34 4.74
N ALA A 76 3.49 2.48 3.74
CA ALA A 76 2.17 3.09 3.88
C ALA A 76 1.07 2.11 3.50
N GLY A 77 0.06 1.98 4.36
CA GLY A 77 -1.13 1.17 4.12
C GLY A 77 -2.30 1.99 3.59
N VAL A 78 -3.07 1.41 2.69
CA VAL A 78 -4.36 1.92 2.23
C VAL A 78 -5.40 0.84 2.46
N ASP A 79 -6.36 1.14 3.35
CA ASP A 79 -7.37 0.18 3.77
C ASP A 79 -8.70 0.40 3.07
N SER A 80 -9.44 -0.69 2.88
CA SER A 80 -10.85 -0.67 2.57
C SER A 80 -11.67 -1.09 3.80
N GLU A 81 -12.90 -0.63 3.88
CA GLU A 81 -13.81 -0.91 5.01
C GLU A 81 -14.08 -2.42 5.15
N GLU A 82 -14.03 -3.17 4.05
CA GLU A 82 -14.28 -4.61 4.00
C GLU A 82 -13.09 -5.46 4.47
N GLY A 83 -12.14 -4.88 5.22
CA GLY A 83 -11.03 -5.62 5.82
C GLY A 83 -9.95 -6.05 4.82
N HIS A 84 -9.87 -5.39 3.67
CA HIS A 84 -8.80 -5.57 2.69
C HIS A 84 -7.86 -4.36 2.73
N SER A 85 -6.59 -4.57 2.41
CA SER A 85 -5.60 -3.51 2.44
C SER A 85 -4.55 -3.69 1.36
N VAL A 86 -3.85 -2.61 1.07
CA VAL A 86 -2.63 -2.59 0.26
C VAL A 86 -1.53 -1.84 1.00
N ASN A 87 -0.39 -2.49 1.18
CA ASN A 87 0.83 -1.86 1.68
C ASN A 87 1.74 -1.48 0.51
N LEU A 88 2.31 -0.28 0.60
CA LEU A 88 3.25 0.29 -0.35
C LEU A 88 4.56 0.50 0.39
N THR A 89 5.60 -0.25 0.02
CA THR A 89 6.92 -0.19 0.66
C THR A 89 7.94 0.38 -0.31
N CYS A 90 8.57 1.49 0.06
CA CYS A 90 9.68 2.03 -0.72
C CYS A 90 10.93 1.17 -0.49
N GLY A 91 11.57 0.71 -1.56
CA GLY A 91 12.82 -0.04 -1.46
C GLY A 91 13.94 0.79 -0.82
N MET A 92 14.97 0.12 -0.30
CA MET A 92 16.09 0.78 0.40
C MET A 92 16.87 1.78 -0.47
N ASP A 93 16.85 1.60 -1.79
CA ASP A 93 17.49 2.50 -2.75
C ASP A 93 16.51 3.50 -3.38
N ALA A 94 15.23 3.46 -2.99
CA ALA A 94 14.11 4.20 -3.58
C ALA A 94 13.93 4.02 -5.11
N THR A 95 14.55 3.00 -5.69
CA THR A 95 14.43 2.63 -7.11
C THR A 95 13.31 1.63 -7.36
N THR A 96 12.68 1.13 -6.30
CA THR A 96 11.65 0.10 -6.36
C THR A 96 10.53 0.41 -5.38
N LEU A 97 9.32 -0.01 -5.72
CA LEU A 97 8.18 0.00 -4.82
C LEU A 97 7.62 -1.42 -4.74
N LEU A 98 7.58 -1.98 -3.53
CA LEU A 98 6.91 -3.24 -3.27
C LEU A 98 5.45 -2.96 -2.91
N VAL A 99 4.54 -3.70 -3.53
CA VAL A 99 3.11 -3.62 -3.27
C VAL A 99 2.65 -4.97 -2.75
N ASP A 100 2.11 -4.97 -1.53
CA ASP A 100 1.54 -6.14 -0.87
C ASP A 100 0.02 -5.96 -0.76
N VAL A 101 -0.75 -6.90 -1.27
CA VAL A 101 -2.22 -6.87 -1.22
C VAL A 101 -2.73 -8.07 -0.42
N GLY A 102 -3.75 -7.86 0.40
CA GLY A 102 -4.36 -8.94 1.17
C GLY A 102 -5.26 -8.45 2.31
N ALA A 103 -5.44 -9.32 3.31
CA ALA A 103 -6.24 -9.01 4.50
C ALA A 103 -5.60 -7.88 5.32
N ARG A 104 -6.42 -6.91 5.76
CA ARG A 104 -5.98 -5.72 6.50
C ARG A 104 -5.21 -6.09 7.75
N ASP A 105 -5.74 -6.97 8.59
CA ASP A 105 -5.12 -7.28 9.88
C ASP A 105 -3.71 -7.89 9.70
N LYS A 106 -3.50 -8.66 8.64
CA LYS A 106 -2.18 -9.21 8.28
C LYS A 106 -1.23 -8.10 7.82
N LEU A 107 -1.67 -7.21 6.94
CA LEU A 107 -0.83 -6.15 6.40
C LEU A 107 -0.50 -5.07 7.45
N VAL A 108 -1.44 -4.75 8.34
CA VAL A 108 -1.20 -3.87 9.49
C VAL A 108 -0.18 -4.49 10.45
N ALA A 109 -0.28 -5.79 10.73
CA ALA A 109 0.71 -6.48 11.56
C ALA A 109 2.11 -6.45 10.94
N LEU A 110 2.23 -6.66 9.62
CA LEU A 110 3.50 -6.55 8.91
C LEU A 110 4.08 -5.13 8.97
N GLN A 111 3.24 -4.11 8.82
CA GLN A 111 3.66 -2.71 8.93
C GLN A 111 4.19 -2.39 10.33
N ALA A 112 3.54 -2.88 11.38
CA ALA A 112 3.98 -2.68 12.77
C ALA A 112 5.37 -3.29 13.04
N LEU A 113 5.70 -4.40 12.39
CA LEU A 113 7.03 -5.04 12.50
C LEU A 113 8.14 -4.25 11.77
N ALA A 114 7.78 -3.39 10.82
CA ALA A 114 8.74 -2.63 10.01
C ALA A 114 9.09 -1.25 10.61
N LEU A 115 8.41 -0.82 11.67
CA LEU A 115 8.75 0.42 12.37
C LEU A 115 10.07 0.24 13.13
N PRO A 116 11.07 1.13 12.94
CA PRO A 116 12.28 1.09 13.76
C PRO A 116 11.94 1.41 15.24
N ASP A 117 12.55 0.67 16.16
CA ASP A 117 12.54 0.94 17.60
C ASP A 117 13.18 2.31 17.89
N GLU A 118 12.41 3.40 17.84
CA GLU A 118 12.90 4.74 18.21
C GLU A 118 12.22 5.35 19.45
N GLN A 119 11.74 4.55 20.42
CA GLN A 119 11.14 5.11 21.65
C GLN A 119 11.43 4.39 22.98
N PHE A 120 12.68 4.02 23.26
CA PHE A 120 13.09 3.76 24.67
C PHE A 120 14.49 4.27 25.02
N THR A 121 14.77 5.55 24.73
CA THR A 121 15.89 6.30 25.30
C THR A 121 15.44 7.69 25.74
N GLY A 122 14.53 7.73 26.72
CA GLY A 122 14.07 8.96 27.37
C GLY A 122 14.17 8.88 28.88
N GLY A 123 15.33 9.21 29.45
CA GLY A 123 15.44 9.75 30.81
C GLY A 123 16.08 8.88 31.89
N THR A 124 17.41 8.75 31.86
CA THR A 124 18.20 8.66 33.11
C THR A 124 18.77 10.04 33.41
N SER A 125 18.88 10.36 34.71
CA SER A 125 19.42 11.57 35.37
C SER A 125 18.37 12.65 35.67
N GLY A 126 18.17 13.10 36.92
CA GLY A 126 18.89 12.81 38.16
C GLY A 126 18.07 13.24 39.39
N SER A 127 18.40 12.60 40.51
CA SER A 127 18.10 13.05 41.86
C SER A 127 18.78 14.40 42.14
N ASP A 128 18.12 15.27 42.90
CA ASP A 128 18.60 16.36 43.77
C ASP A 128 17.37 17.29 43.95
N GLU A 129 16.81 17.64 45.12
CA GLU A 129 17.04 17.39 46.55
C GLU A 129 15.68 17.63 47.25
#